data_AF-A0A7V9M4J3-F1
#
_entry.id   AF-A0A7V9M4J3-F1
#
_cell.length_a   1.000
_cell.length_b   1.000
_cell.length_c   1.000
_cell.angle_alpha   90.00
_cell.angle_beta   90.00
_cell.angle_gamma   90.00
#
_symmetry.space_group_name_H-M   'P 1'
#
loop_
_entity.id
_entity.type
_entity.pdbx_description
1 polymer ?
#
loop_
_entity_poly.entity_id
_entity_poly.type
_entity_poly.pdbx_seq_one_letter_code
_entity_poly.pdbx_strand_id
1 'polypeptide(L)' 'MARTLILAGAVALVGLLAFLTLSVALEDGVTVIVVLSFVIIVVLGFGVLGALTSADDE' A
#
# COMPACT_ATOMS: atom_id res chain seq x y z
N MET A 1 -19.63 3.20 -7.80
CA MET A 1 -18.59 3.67 -8.76
C MET A 1 -17.60 4.66 -8.15
N ALA A 2 -18.02 5.78 -7.55
CA ALA A 2 -17.08 6.73 -6.93
C ALA A 2 -16.20 6.09 -5.83
N ARG A 3 -16.78 5.25 -4.97
CA ARG A 3 -16.07 4.45 -3.95
C ARG A 3 -14.95 3.60 -4.55
N THR A 4 -15.23 2.86 -5.61
CA THR A 4 -14.26 2.01 -6.32
C THR A 4 -13.12 2.83 -6.92
N LEU A 5 -13.42 3.98 -7.53
CA LEU A 5 -12.40 4.86 -8.11
C LEU A 5 -11.45 5.41 -7.04
N ILE A 6 -12.01 5.83 -5.90
CA ILE A 6 -11.23 6.33 -4.75
C ILE A 6 -10.33 5.21 -4.21
N LEU A 7 -10.87 4.02 -4.00
CA LEU A 7 -10.10 2.90 -3.49
C LEU A 7 -9.03 2.44 -4.48
N ALA A 8 -9.33 2.41 -5.78
CA ALA A 8 -8.34 2.11 -6.82
C ALA A 8 -7.20 3.14 -6.83
N GLY A 9 -7.52 4.43 -6.65
CA GLY A 9 -6.52 5.49 -6.47
C GLY A 9 -5.67 5.28 -5.21
N ALA A 10 -6.29 4.88 -4.10
CA ALA A 10 -5.57 4.54 -2.87
C ALA A 10 -4.63 3.34 -3.06
N VAL A 11 -5.06 2.28 -3.78
CA VAL A 11 -4.19 1.15 -4.12
C VAL A 11 -3.00 1.60 -4.96
N ALA A 12 -3.24 2.46 -5.96
CA ALA A 12 -2.17 2.99 -6.79
C ALA A 12 -1.13 3.78 -5.96
N LEU A 13 -1.58 4.60 -5.01
CA LEU A 13 -0.69 5.33 -4.11
C LEU A 13 0.10 4.41 -3.16
N VAL A 14 -0.55 3.38 -2.61
CA VAL A 14 0.13 2.38 -1.77
C VAL A 14 1.18 1.62 -2.59
N GLY A 15 0.86 1.25 -3.82
CA GLY A 15 1.81 0.61 -4.74
C GLY A 15 3.00 1.51 -5.08
N LEU A 16 2.77 2.81 -5.28
CA LEU A 16 3.83 3.78 -5.52
C LEU A 16 4.74 3.94 -4.28
N LEU A 17 4.17 4.00 -3.09
CA LEU A 17 4.93 4.03 -1.84
C LEU A 17 5.75 2.76 -1.64
N ALA A 18 5.18 1.59 -1.96
CA ALA A 18 5.89 0.30 -1.92
C ALA A 18 7.08 0.31 -2.87
N PHE A 19 6.89 0.81 -4.09
CA PHE A 19 7.96 0.94 -5.08
C PHE A 19 9.08 1.87 -4.60
N LEU A 20 8.75 3.07 -4.10
CA LEU A 20 9.75 4.01 -3.59
C LEU A 20 10.51 3.43 -2.40
N THR A 21 9.82 2.74 -1.49
CA THR A 21 10.46 2.08 -0.34
C THR A 21 11.42 0.97 -0.79
N LEU A 22 11.03 0.21 -1.81
CA LEU A 22 11.89 -0.80 -2.40
C LEU A 22 13.10 -0.19 -3.11
N SER A 23 12.92 0.92 -3.84
CA SER A 23 14.04 1.64 -4.47
C SER A 23 15.06 2.10 -3.43
N VAL A 24 14.60 2.71 -2.34
CA VAL A 24 15.49 3.11 -1.22
C VAL A 24 16.17 1.88 -0.60
N ALA A 25 15.44 0.77 -0.43
CA ALA A 25 16.01 -0.47 0.09
C ALA A 25 17.13 -1.05 -0.80
N LEU A 26 17.03 -0.88 -2.11
CA LEU A 26 18.02 -1.35 -3.08
C LEU A 26 19.22 -0.42 -3.21
N GLU A 27 19.01 0.90 -3.10
CA GLU A 27 20.05 1.91 -3.27
C GLU A 27 20.86 2.14 -1.99
N ASP A 28 20.18 2.35 -0.86
CA ASP A 28 20.80 2.67 0.43
C ASP A 28 20.91 1.47 1.37
N GLY A 29 20.27 0.35 1.02
CA GLY A 29 20.22 -0.88 1.81
C GLY A 29 19.04 -0.95 2.79
N VAL A 30 18.88 -2.13 3.41
CA VAL A 30 17.77 -2.40 4.33
C VAL A 30 18.11 -1.88 5.73
N THR A 31 17.51 -0.74 6.09
CA THR A 31 17.60 -0.16 7.44
C THR A 31 16.34 -0.47 8.25
N VAL A 32 16.38 -0.21 9.57
CA VAL A 32 15.21 -0.36 10.46
C VAL A 32 14.01 0.45 9.97
N ILE A 33 14.26 1.64 9.40
CA ILE A 33 13.23 2.54 8.88
C ILE A 33 12.55 1.94 7.65
N VAL A 34 13.35 1.33 6.75
CA VAL A 34 12.84 0.63 5.56
C VAL A 34 11.97 -0.55 5.96
N VAL A 35 12.40 -1.36 6.94
CA VAL A 35 11.62 -2.49 7.46
C VAL A 35 10.29 -2.02 8.05
N LEU A 36 10.32 -0.97 8.89
CA LEU A 36 9.09 -0.42 9.47
C LEU A 36 8.15 0.13 8.40
N SER A 37 8.67 0.83 7.39
CA SER A 37 7.89 1.32 6.25
C SER A 37 7.24 0.18 5.48
N PHE A 38 7.96 -0.92 5.23
CA PHE A 38 7.38 -2.12 4.60
C PHE A 38 6.23 -2.70 5.44
N VAL A 39 6.37 -2.78 6.76
CA VAL A 39 5.28 -3.25 7.64
C VAL A 39 4.05 -2.36 7.50
N ILE A 40 4.23 -1.04 7.55
CA ILE A 40 3.12 -0.09 7.40
C ILE A 40 2.46 -0.23 6.04
N ILE A 41 3.25 -0.31 4.97
CA ILE A 41 2.75 -0.48 3.59
C ILE A 41 1.99 -1.78 3.44
N VAL A 42 2.44 -2.87 4.05
CA VAL A 42 1.74 -4.15 4.04
C VAL A 42 0.38 -4.02 4.74
N VAL A 43 0.33 -3.45 5.95
CA VAL A 43 -0.93 -3.24 6.68
C VAL A 43 -1.90 -2.36 5.87
N LEU A 44 -1.41 -1.24 5.32
CA LEU A 44 -2.20 -0.35 4.48
C LEU A 44 -2.68 -1.05 3.20
N GLY A 45 -1.81 -1.79 2.51
CA GLY A 45 -2.12 -2.52 1.30
C GLY A 45 -3.21 -3.57 1.54
N PHE A 46 -3.08 -4.36 2.61
CA PHE A 46 -4.12 -5.31 3.01
C PHE A 46 -5.44 -4.61 3.36
N GLY A 47 -5.41 -3.49 4.07
CA GLY A 47 -6.62 -2.73 4.41
C GLY A 47 -7.35 -2.19 3.18
N VAL A 48 -6.62 -1.59 2.24
CA VAL A 48 -7.21 -1.00 1.02
C VAL A 48 -7.68 -2.10 0.05
N LEU A 49 -6.92 -3.18 -0.13
CA LEU A 49 -7.33 -4.32 -0.93
C LEU A 49 -8.56 -5.00 -0.32
N GLY A 50 -8.58 -5.22 0.99
CA GLY A 50 -9.73 -5.74 1.71
C GLY A 50 -10.97 -4.88 1.49
N ALA A 51 -10.86 -3.55 1.62
CA ALA A 51 -11.95 -2.62 1.37
C ALA A 51 -12.47 -2.67 -0.09
N LEU A 52 -11.61 -2.97 -1.06
CA LEU A 52 -11.99 -3.16 -2.47
C LEU A 52 -12.67 -4.50 -2.74
N THR A 53 -12.25 -5.57 -2.06
CA THR A 53 -12.75 -6.92 -2.28
C THR A 53 -13.95 -7.29 -1.43
N SER A 54 -14.16 -6.61 -0.30
CA SER A 54 -15.40 -6.71 0.45
C SER A 54 -16.52 -6.21 -0.45
N ALA A 55 -17.37 -7.15 -0.88
CA ALA A 55 -18.68 -6.80 -1.39
C ALA A 55 -19.34 -5.88 -0.37
N ASP A 56 -19.99 -4.81 -0.82
CA ASP A 56 -20.82 -3.98 0.05
C ASP A 56 -21.93 -4.89 0.62
N ASP A 57 -21.65 -5.59 1.73
CA ASP A 57 -22.66 -6.27 2.55
C ASP A 57 -23.31 -5.22 3.44
N GLU A 58 -23.98 -4.25 2.80
CA GLU A 58 -25.08 -3.42 3.33
C GLU A 58 -26.08 -3.12 2.21
#